data_AF-U1QBA5-F1
#
_entry.id   AF-U1QBA5-F1
#
_cell.length_a   1.000
_cell.length_b   1.000
_cell.length_c   1.000
_cell.angle_alpha   90.00
_cell.angle_beta   90.00
_cell.angle_gamma   90.00
#
_symmetry.space_group_name_H-M   'P 1'
#
loop_
_entity.id
_entity.type
_entity.pdbx_description
1 polymer ?
#
loop_
_entity_poly.entity_id
_entity_poly.type
_entity_poly.pdbx_seq_one_letter_code
_entity_poly.pdbx_strand_id
1 'polypeptide(L)'
;MPVYDRSAPDDPHVTEFDGGIEWLAQPDETGRRASHLLDGPDGPWLLDPLDIPDLDAHIDAFGDLAGIAVLSNYHARDADAIAARHDVAGNRAAVAGSRC
;
A
#
# COMPACT_ATOMS: atom_id res chain seq x y z
N MET A 1 -10.61 4.01 -20.23
CA MET A 1 -9.89 3.85 -18.96
C MET A 1 -10.79 3.09 -18.01
N PRO A 2 -10.37 1.92 -17.51
CA PRO A 2 -11.12 1.20 -16.49
C PRO A 2 -11.23 2.04 -15.22
N VAL A 3 -12.28 1.82 -14.44
CA VAL A 3 -12.38 2.42 -13.10
C VAL A 3 -11.30 1.85 -12.18
N TYR A 4 -11.11 0.53 -12.24
CA TYR A 4 -10.04 -0.20 -11.56
C TYR A 4 -9.43 -1.19 -12.55
N ASP A 5 -8.15 -1.01 -12.86
CA ASP A 5 -7.33 -1.97 -13.57
C ASP A 5 -6.76 -2.98 -12.56
N ARG A 6 -6.84 -4.26 -12.89
CA ARG A 6 -6.38 -5.34 -12.01
C ARG A 6 -5.22 -6.12 -12.58
N SER A 7 -4.67 -5.68 -13.71
CA SER A 7 -3.42 -6.21 -14.25
C SER A 7 -2.25 -5.88 -13.32
N ALA A 8 -1.13 -6.56 -13.55
CA ALA A 8 0.13 -6.23 -12.87
C ALA A 8 0.55 -4.82 -13.31
N PRO A 9 0.87 -3.91 -12.37
CA PRO A 9 1.34 -2.58 -12.72
C PRO A 9 2.73 -2.62 -13.35
N ASP A 10 2.90 -1.85 -14.41
CA ASP A 10 4.11 -1.75 -15.22
C ASP A 10 4.82 -0.39 -15.08
N ASP A 11 4.06 0.71 -15.01
CA ASP A 11 4.58 2.07 -14.82
C ASP A 11 3.84 2.79 -13.67
N PRO A 12 4.11 2.42 -12.41
CA PRO A 12 3.50 3.07 -11.27
C PRO A 12 3.99 4.52 -11.14
N HIS A 13 3.08 5.44 -10.82
CA HIS A 13 3.47 6.81 -10.51
C HIS A 13 3.74 6.93 -9.02
N VAL A 14 5.02 7.14 -8.66
CA VAL A 14 5.48 7.29 -7.28
C VAL A 14 5.86 8.75 -7.00
N THR A 15 5.44 9.27 -5.86
CA THR A 15 5.82 10.59 -5.35
C THR A 15 6.43 10.45 -3.96
N GLU A 16 7.63 10.99 -3.78
CA GLU A 16 8.32 11.04 -2.48
C GLU A 16 8.00 12.33 -1.71
N PHE A 17 7.95 12.23 -0.39
CA PHE A 17 7.79 13.37 0.51
C PHE A 17 8.50 13.12 1.84
N ASP A 18 8.58 14.15 2.68
CA ASP A 18 9.18 14.03 4.01
C ASP A 18 8.36 13.07 4.89
N GLY A 19 8.94 11.93 5.22
CA GLY A 19 8.28 10.88 5.99
C GLY A 19 7.51 9.84 5.18
N GLY A 20 7.70 9.73 3.85
CA GLY A 20 7.11 8.62 3.11
C GLY A 20 7.05 8.75 1.59
N ILE A 21 6.25 7.85 1.00
CA ILE A 21 5.90 7.85 -0.42
C ILE A 21 4.39 7.62 -0.62
N GLU A 22 3.86 8.17 -1.71
CA GLU A 22 2.52 7.88 -2.24
C GLU A 22 2.70 7.28 -3.64
N TRP A 23 1.85 6.32 -4.01
CA TRP A 23 1.83 5.85 -5.39
C TRP A 23 0.44 5.57 -5.94
N LEU A 24 0.33 5.68 -7.26
CA LEU A 24 -0.75 5.14 -8.07
C LEU A 24 -0.18 3.96 -8.85
N ALA A 25 -0.61 2.74 -8.52
CA ALA A 25 -0.18 1.54 -9.25
C ALA A 25 -0.57 1.59 -10.73
N GLN A 26 -1.71 2.21 -11.04
CA GLN A 26 -2.27 2.35 -12.37
C GLN A 26 -2.67 3.82 -12.58
N PRO A 27 -1.76 4.70 -13.03
CA PRO A 27 -2.00 6.15 -13.10
C PRO A 27 -3.19 6.53 -14.00
N ASP A 28 -3.48 5.67 -14.97
CA ASP A 28 -4.58 5.80 -15.93
C ASP A 28 -5.93 5.25 -15.43
N GLU A 29 -6.03 4.81 -14.18
CA GLU A 29 -7.33 4.50 -13.58
C GLU A 29 -8.13 5.78 -13.32
N THR A 30 -9.43 5.76 -13.65
CA THR A 30 -10.30 6.87 -13.24
C THR A 30 -10.54 6.87 -11.72
N GLY A 31 -10.42 5.71 -11.08
CA GLY A 31 -10.60 5.55 -9.63
C GLY A 31 -9.44 6.07 -8.79
N ARG A 32 -8.24 6.27 -9.39
CA ARG A 32 -7.03 6.81 -8.73
C ARG A 32 -6.78 6.23 -7.34
N ARG A 33 -6.70 4.91 -7.28
CA ARG A 33 -6.37 4.17 -6.06
C ARG A 33 -4.96 4.53 -5.62
N ALA A 34 -4.87 5.34 -4.57
CA ALA A 34 -3.64 5.79 -3.97
C ALA A 34 -3.28 4.90 -2.79
N SER A 35 -2.02 4.51 -2.75
CA SER A 35 -1.42 3.74 -1.68
C SER A 35 -0.29 4.57 -1.06
N HIS A 36 0.03 4.29 0.20
CA HIS A 36 1.03 5.06 0.94
C HIS A 36 1.96 4.17 1.73
N LEU A 37 3.20 4.64 1.87
CA LEU A 37 4.16 4.17 2.84
C LEU A 37 4.50 5.37 3.72
N LEU A 38 4.29 5.24 5.02
CA LEU A 38 4.57 6.28 6.00
C LEU A 38 5.64 5.82 6.97
N ASP A 39 6.65 6.65 7.18
CA ASP A 39 7.66 6.44 8.22
C ASP A 39 7.03 6.60 9.61
N GLY A 40 7.09 5.53 10.40
CA GLY A 40 6.46 5.42 11.71
C GLY A 40 7.51 5.27 12.81
N PRO A 41 7.14 5.58 14.08
CA PRO A 41 8.08 5.51 15.20
C PRO A 41 8.66 4.12 15.46
N ASP A 42 7.94 3.06 15.07
CA ASP A 42 8.32 1.66 15.24
C ASP A 42 8.64 0.97 13.88
N GLY A 43 8.82 1.76 12.82
CA GLY A 43 9.04 1.29 11.45
C GLY A 43 7.95 1.76 10.46
N PRO A 44 8.16 1.58 9.15
CA PRO A 44 7.24 2.03 8.12
C PRO A 44 5.89 1.29 8.14
N TRP A 45 4.84 1.98 7.74
CA TRP A 45 3.48 1.44 7.59
C TRP A 45 3.00 1.58 6.16
N LEU A 46 2.36 0.53 5.63
CA LEU A 46 1.64 0.61 4.36
C LEU A 46 0.16 0.89 4.58
N LEU A 47 -0.41 1.82 3.83
CA LEU A 47 -1.83 2.14 3.85
C LEU A 47 -2.42 1.83 2.47
N ASP A 48 -3.49 1.04 2.46
CA ASP A 48 -4.21 0.63 1.26
C ASP A 48 -3.28 0.15 0.12
N PRO A 49 -2.29 -0.75 0.39
CA PRO A 49 -1.25 -1.03 -0.60
C PRO A 49 -1.76 -1.83 -1.80
N LEU A 50 -1.43 -1.35 -2.99
CA LEU A 50 -1.34 -2.15 -4.20
C LEU A 50 0.12 -2.47 -4.47
N ASP A 51 0.41 -3.73 -4.77
CA ASP A 51 1.78 -4.16 -5.03
C ASP A 51 2.28 -3.54 -6.34
N ILE A 52 3.52 -3.04 -6.33
CA ILE A 52 4.19 -2.42 -7.48
C ILE A 52 5.60 -2.97 -7.61
N PRO A 53 6.22 -2.88 -8.80
CA PRO A 53 7.66 -3.06 -8.93
C PRO A 53 8.41 -2.23 -7.88
N ASP A 54 9.46 -2.82 -7.31
CA ASP A 54 10.37 -2.17 -6.37
C ASP A 54 9.75 -1.76 -5.00
N LEU A 55 8.51 -2.15 -4.68
CA LEU A 55 7.90 -1.87 -3.38
C LEU A 55 8.76 -2.33 -2.20
N ASP A 56 9.38 -3.51 -2.31
CA ASP A 56 10.25 -4.04 -1.25
C ASP A 56 11.48 -3.15 -1.02
N ALA A 57 12.07 -2.63 -2.09
CA ALA A 57 13.20 -1.71 -1.99
C ALA A 57 12.79 -0.38 -1.36
N HIS A 58 11.57 0.10 -1.63
CA HIS A 58 11.02 1.26 -0.95
C HIS A 58 10.83 1.00 0.54
N ILE A 59 10.32 -0.16 0.95
CA ILE A 59 10.16 -0.53 2.37
C ILE A 59 11.53 -0.59 3.07
N ASP A 60 12.48 -1.32 2.48
CA ASP A 60 13.83 -1.50 3.04
C ASP A 60 14.57 -0.17 3.26
N ALA A 61 14.26 0.87 2.48
CA ALA A 61 14.83 2.21 2.65
C ALA A 61 14.37 2.89 3.95
N PHE A 62 13.21 2.53 4.51
CA PHE A 62 12.68 3.03 5.78
C PHE A 62 12.88 2.02 6.94
N GLY A 63 13.18 0.75 6.64
CA GLY A 63 13.47 -0.31 7.61
C GLY A 63 12.44 -1.44 7.56
N ASP A 64 12.41 -2.25 8.62
CA ASP A 64 11.50 -3.40 8.71
C ASP A 64 10.04 -2.95 8.79
N LEU A 65 9.18 -3.51 7.93
CA LEU A 65 7.77 -3.14 7.88
C LEU A 65 7.09 -3.36 9.25
N ALA A 66 6.48 -2.31 9.79
CA ALA A 66 5.81 -2.38 11.09
C ALA A 66 4.35 -2.86 10.96
N GLY A 67 3.69 -2.59 9.83
CA GLY A 67 2.33 -3.03 9.60
C GLY A 67 1.69 -2.56 8.30
N ILE A 68 0.49 -3.07 8.07
CA ILE A 68 -0.36 -2.71 6.93
C ILE A 68 -1.75 -2.32 7.45
N ALA A 69 -2.32 -1.23 6.94
CA ALA A 69 -3.68 -0.82 7.19
C ALA A 69 -4.49 -0.79 5.90
N VAL A 70 -5.63 -1.48 5.85
CA VAL A 70 -6.57 -1.44 4.72
C VAL A 70 -7.83 -0.72 5.16
N LEU A 71 -8.02 0.48 4.61
CA LEU A 71 -9.13 1.39 4.91
C LEU A 71 -10.28 1.23 3.91
N SER A 72 -10.00 0.65 2.74
CA SER A 72 -10.98 0.39 1.69
C SER A 72 -10.91 -1.05 1.19
N ASN A 73 -12.07 -1.68 1.05
CA ASN A 73 -12.17 -3.04 0.49
C ASN A 73 -11.67 -3.14 -0.96
N TYR A 74 -11.54 -2.01 -1.68
CA TYR A 74 -10.97 -1.96 -3.03
C TYR A 74 -9.43 -2.07 -3.07
N HIS A 75 -8.76 -2.04 -1.91
CA HIS A 75 -7.30 -2.20 -1.75
C HIS A 75 -6.90 -3.52 -1.09
N ALA A 76 -7.85 -4.35 -0.66
CA ALA A 76 -7.55 -5.62 0.01
C ALA A 76 -6.87 -6.68 -0.87
N ARG A 77 -6.70 -6.43 -2.19
CA ARG A 77 -6.20 -7.42 -3.17
C ARG A 77 -4.80 -7.92 -2.81
N ASP A 78 -3.89 -7.00 -2.50
CA ASP A 78 -2.46 -7.32 -2.39
C ASP A 78 -1.96 -7.28 -0.94
N ALA A 79 -2.72 -6.67 -0.02
CA ALA A 79 -2.33 -6.48 1.37
C ALA A 79 -1.93 -7.80 2.07
N ASP A 80 -2.69 -8.88 1.91
CA ASP A 80 -2.40 -10.16 2.55
C ASP A 80 -1.10 -10.80 2.00
N ALA A 81 -0.84 -10.65 0.70
CA ALA A 81 0.37 -11.18 0.06
C ALA A 81 1.62 -10.40 0.50
N ILE A 82 1.51 -9.06 0.56
CA ILE A 82 2.59 -8.20 1.04
C ILE A 82 2.86 -8.50 2.53
N ALA A 83 1.82 -8.63 3.35
CA ALA A 83 1.96 -8.97 4.76
C ALA A 83 2.72 -10.30 4.96
N ALA A 84 2.36 -11.32 4.19
CA ALA A 84 3.04 -12.62 4.23
C ALA A 84 4.51 -12.55 3.77
N ARG A 85 4.82 -11.72 2.76
CA ARG A 85 6.20 -11.52 2.27
C ARG A 85 7.11 -10.89 3.33
N HIS A 86 6.56 -10.03 4.18
CA HIS A 86 7.29 -9.26 5.20
C HIS A 86 7.15 -9.83 6.63
N ASP A 87 6.55 -11.02 6.79
CA ASP A 87 6.27 -11.67 8.08
C ASP A 87 5.54 -10.76 9.10
N VAL A 88 4.81 -9.76 8.60
CA VAL A 88 3.94 -8.93 9.42
C VAL A 88 2.59 -9.61 9.47
N ALA A 89 2.01 -9.69 10.67
CA ALA A 89 0.59 -10.01 10.75
C ALA A 89 -0.13 -8.99 9.88
N GLY A 90 -0.90 -9.46 8.89
CA GLY A 90 -1.90 -8.66 8.18
C GLY A 90 -2.97 -8.21 9.16
N ASN A 91 -2.59 -7.34 10.08
CA ASN A 91 -3.50 -6.74 11.01
C ASN A 91 -4.42 -5.89 10.13
N ARG A 92 -5.68 -6.32 10.02
CA ARG A 92 -6.80 -5.44 9.69
C ARG A 92 -6.77 -4.31 10.72
N ALA A 93 -5.94 -3.29 10.51
CA ALA A 93 -5.78 -2.20 11.44
C ALA A 93 -7.08 -1.41 11.47
N ALA A 94 -7.73 -1.51 12.63
CA ALA A 94 -8.77 -0.63 13.16
C ALA A 94 -9.60 0.14 12.12
N VAL A 95 -10.78 -0.40 11.81
CA VAL A 95 -11.89 0.40 11.32
C VAL A 95 -12.18 1.50 12.35
N ALA A 96 -11.72 2.72 12.09
CA ALA A 96 -12.34 3.91 12.66
C ALA A 96 -13.73 4.06 12.02
N GLY A 97 -14.71 3.34 12.56
CA GLY A 97 -16.13 3.47 12.18
C GLY A 97 -16.75 2.26 11.48
N SER A 98 -17.38 1.43 12.30
CA SER A 98 -18.45 0.48 11.95
C SER A 98 -18.07 -0.86 11.33
N ARG A 99 -18.38 -1.89 12.12
CA ARG A 99 -18.72 -3.25 11.69
C ARG A 99 -19.55 -3.24 10.40
N CYS A 100 -19.17 -4.06 9.42
CA CYS A 100 -20.03 -4.89 8.57
C CYS A 100 -19.14 -5.82 7.74
#